data_AF-B7HKM6-F1
#
_entry.id   AF-B7HKM6-F1
#
_cell.length_a   1.000
_cell.length_b   1.000
_cell.length_c   1.000
_cell.angle_alpha   90.00
_cell.angle_beta   90.00
_cell.angle_gamma   90.00
#
_symmetry.space_group_name_H-M   'P 1'
#
loop_
_entity.id
_entity.type
_entity.pdbx_description
1 polymer ?
#
loop_
_entity_poly.entity_id
_entity_poly.type
_entity_poly.pdbx_seq_one_letter_code
_entity_poly.pdbx_strand_id
1 'polypeptide(L)'
;MNKHLVNNELNQFNKINVYQGAEYMKCKNKNLVLAFTMIVIFLLLMGCENNKEETLADKAFEENSKTEDRVKEQEDAQTEEKKKEASEAVLKVLPGQVNTLISYVDDVADKISNKATTDEELKEKLRGLEKSIYNVELSVKYLPEEFENVETNIKNLSSNSKIFITESVKFHQGNGNAGEVKKLMSEMLEDIVAIKKVLPLDDTDNGFYSVSSMKDFIQKQ
;
A
#
# COMPACT_ATOMS: atom_id res chain seq x y z
N MET A 1 18.83 10.81 -45.01
CA MET A 1 18.12 11.89 -44.27
C MET A 1 17.02 11.25 -43.43
N ASN A 2 16.85 11.43 -42.12
CA ASN A 2 17.46 12.36 -41.18
C ASN A 2 17.15 11.94 -39.72
N LYS A 3 17.52 10.71 -39.30
CA LYS A 3 17.31 10.26 -37.89
C LYS A 3 18.28 10.89 -36.89
N HIS A 4 19.35 11.55 -37.35
CA HIS A 4 20.31 12.23 -36.50
C HIS A 4 19.93 13.69 -36.14
N LEU A 5 18.93 14.27 -36.81
CA LEU A 5 18.51 15.66 -36.53
C LEU A 5 17.49 15.75 -35.39
N VAL A 6 16.61 14.76 -35.22
CA VAL A 6 15.53 14.80 -34.22
C VAL A 6 16.07 14.71 -32.77
N ASN A 7 17.19 14.01 -32.56
CA ASN A 7 17.79 13.89 -31.23
C ASN A 7 18.58 15.14 -30.78
N ASN A 8 18.89 16.07 -31.69
CA ASN A 8 19.65 17.27 -31.35
C ASN A 8 18.75 18.45 -30.94
N GLU A 9 17.51 18.50 -31.45
CA GLU A 9 16.55 19.56 -31.11
C GLU A 9 15.87 19.33 -29.75
N LEU A 10 15.57 18.08 -29.39
CA LEU A 10 14.99 17.76 -28.08
C LEU A 10 15.95 18.05 -26.92
N ASN A 11 17.26 17.95 -27.17
CA ASN A 11 18.29 18.20 -26.17
C ASN A 11 18.60 19.70 -25.97
N GLN A 12 18.26 20.55 -26.95
CA GLN A 12 18.33 22.01 -26.83
C GLN A 12 17.12 22.58 -26.08
N PHE A 13 15.92 22.04 -26.30
CA PHE A 13 14.71 22.52 -25.61
C PHE A 13 14.75 22.27 -24.10
N ASN A 14 15.29 21.12 -23.66
CA ASN A 14 15.48 20.83 -22.24
C ASN A 14 16.58 21.67 -21.58
N LYS A 15 17.54 22.21 -22.34
CA LYS A 15 18.59 23.10 -21.80
C LYS A 15 18.11 24.53 -21.60
N ILE A 16 17.18 25.01 -22.42
CA ILE A 16 16.65 26.38 -22.32
C ILE A 16 15.69 26.53 -21.12
N ASN A 17 14.87 25.52 -20.83
CA ASN A 17 13.93 25.57 -19.71
C ASN A 17 14.59 25.47 -18.32
N VAL A 18 15.81 24.92 -18.23
CA VAL A 18 16.56 24.88 -16.97
C VAL A 18 17.28 26.21 -16.68
N TYR A 19 17.65 26.98 -17.73
CA TYR A 19 18.34 28.25 -17.55
C TYR A 19 17.43 29.46 -17.31
N GLN A 20 16.17 29.45 -17.79
CA GLN A 20 15.24 30.57 -17.55
C GLN A 20 14.63 30.58 -16.13
N GLY A 21 14.68 29.48 -15.40
CA GLY A 21 14.21 29.42 -14.00
C GLY A 21 15.21 29.99 -12.97
N ALA A 22 16.49 30.15 -13.34
CA ALA A 22 17.56 30.51 -12.41
C ALA A 22 17.98 32.00 -12.45
N GLU A 23 17.66 32.75 -13.50
CA GLU A 23 18.02 34.18 -13.59
C GLU A 23 16.93 35.16 -13.13
N TYR A 24 15.68 34.70 -12.95
CA TYR A 24 14.59 35.54 -12.47
C TYR A 24 14.50 35.61 -10.94
N MET A 25 15.63 35.68 -10.23
CA MET A 25 15.60 35.97 -8.79
C MET A 25 16.85 36.66 -8.25
N LYS A 26 17.51 37.50 -9.05
CA LYS A 26 18.74 38.20 -8.61
C LYS A 26 18.68 39.73 -8.56
N CYS A 27 17.51 40.36 -8.77
CA CYS A 27 17.42 41.82 -8.80
C CYS A 27 16.24 42.43 -8.02
N LYS A 28 15.95 41.93 -6.80
CA LYS A 28 14.93 42.55 -5.93
C LYS A 28 15.29 42.71 -4.44
N ASN A 29 16.55 42.49 -4.06
CA ASN A 29 16.93 42.50 -2.63
C ASN A 29 17.81 43.67 -2.16
N LYS A 30 18.25 44.59 -3.03
CA LYS A 30 19.13 45.69 -2.59
C LYS A 30 18.39 46.91 -2.03
N ASN A 31 17.15 47.18 -2.48
CA ASN A 31 16.36 48.30 -1.96
C ASN A 31 15.61 47.97 -0.66
N LEU A 32 15.35 46.69 -0.38
CA LEU A 32 14.58 46.25 0.79
C LEU A 32 15.44 46.23 2.06
N VAL A 33 16.72 45.88 1.95
CA VAL A 33 17.67 45.85 3.08
C VAL A 33 18.02 47.27 3.55
N LEU A 34 18.10 48.25 2.63
CA LEU A 34 18.36 49.66 2.96
C LEU A 34 17.15 50.33 3.63
N ALA A 35 15.92 49.96 3.23
CA ALA A 35 14.70 50.41 3.88
C ALA A 35 14.55 49.83 5.29
N PHE A 36 14.88 48.55 5.48
CA PHE A 36 14.83 47.89 6.79
C PHE A 36 15.84 48.46 7.79
N THR A 37 17.07 48.76 7.36
CA THR A 37 18.09 49.30 8.27
C THR A 37 17.80 50.74 8.73
N MET A 38 17.22 51.57 7.87
CA MET A 38 16.76 52.92 8.27
C MET A 38 15.57 52.89 9.24
N ILE A 39 14.63 51.94 9.08
CA ILE A 39 13.48 51.78 9.97
C ILE A 39 13.90 51.28 11.37
N VAL A 40 14.86 50.35 11.43
CA VAL A 40 15.39 49.84 12.72
C VAL A 40 16.14 50.92 13.51
N ILE A 41 16.89 51.80 12.84
CA ILE A 41 17.56 52.93 13.49
C ILE A 41 16.55 53.97 14.00
N PHE A 42 15.44 54.20 13.27
CA PHE A 42 14.38 55.12 13.68
C PHE A 42 13.61 54.62 14.92
N LEU A 43 13.44 53.29 15.05
CA LEU A 43 12.77 52.66 16.19
C LEU A 43 13.65 52.63 17.46
N LEU A 44 14.97 52.57 17.32
CA LEU A 44 15.90 52.63 18.45
C LEU A 44 16.09 54.06 19.02
N LEU A 45 15.81 55.10 18.23
CA LEU A 45 15.96 56.51 18.66
C LEU A 45 14.74 57.09 19.37
N MET A 46 13.56 56.45 19.32
CA MET A 46 12.31 56.96 19.92
C MET A 46 11.83 56.23 21.18
N GLY A 47 12.63 55.36 21.79
CA GLY A 47 12.13 54.44 22.82
C GLY A 47 12.92 54.37 24.13
N CYS A 48 13.42 55.50 24.64
CA CYS A 48 13.88 55.59 26.02
C CYS A 48 12.91 56.46 26.81
N GLU A 49 11.93 55.87 27.49
CA GLU A 49 11.45 56.41 28.77
C GLU A 49 10.66 55.36 29.57
N ASN A 50 10.87 55.43 30.88
CA ASN A 50 10.48 54.46 31.89
C ASN A 50 8.95 54.36 32.05
N ASN A 51 8.44 53.16 32.33
CA ASN A 51 7.63 52.79 33.50
C ASN A 51 6.83 51.49 33.25
N LYS A 52 6.53 50.77 34.34
CA LYS A 52 5.96 49.41 34.40
C LYS A 52 4.68 49.23 33.54
N GLU A 53 4.70 48.31 32.58
CA GLU A 53 3.52 47.77 31.91
C GLU A 53 3.76 46.29 31.57
N GLU A 54 2.78 45.43 31.85
CA GLU A 54 2.72 44.04 31.39
C GLU A 54 2.94 44.00 29.87
N THR A 55 4.00 43.31 29.46
CA THR A 55 4.52 43.39 28.10
C THR A 55 3.66 42.60 27.13
N LEU A 56 3.34 43.22 25.98
CA LEU A 56 2.71 42.62 24.79
C LEU A 56 3.39 41.34 24.26
N ALA A 57 4.54 40.96 24.81
CA ALA A 57 5.29 39.75 24.49
C ALA A 57 4.63 38.47 25.04
N ASP A 58 3.99 38.52 26.22
CA ASP A 58 3.37 37.33 26.82
C ASP A 58 2.09 36.92 26.07
N LYS A 59 1.35 37.90 25.52
CA LYS A 59 0.20 37.63 24.63
C LYS A 59 0.61 37.02 23.29
N ALA A 60 1.73 37.44 22.72
CA ALA A 60 2.21 36.93 21.43
C ALA A 60 2.78 35.51 21.52
N PHE A 61 3.32 35.11 22.68
CA PHE A 61 3.81 33.75 22.91
C PHE A 61 2.66 32.75 23.12
N GLU A 62 1.60 33.15 23.83
CA GLU A 62 0.43 32.29 24.06
C GLU A 62 -0.44 32.11 22.81
N GLU A 63 -0.50 33.13 21.94
CA GLU A 63 -1.26 33.06 20.68
C GLU A 63 -0.54 32.21 19.62
N ASN A 64 0.81 32.24 19.56
CA ASN A 64 1.58 31.32 18.71
C ASN A 64 1.51 29.86 19.19
N SER A 65 1.62 29.61 20.51
CA SER A 65 1.49 28.26 21.09
C SER A 65 0.14 27.63 20.78
N LYS A 66 -0.97 28.38 20.90
CA LYS A 66 -2.31 27.90 20.57
C LYS A 66 -2.51 27.62 19.07
N THR A 67 -1.72 28.23 18.19
CA THR A 67 -1.89 28.06 16.74
C THR A 67 -1.12 26.84 16.23
N GLU A 68 0.06 26.56 16.78
CA GLU A 68 0.86 25.38 16.45
C GLU A 68 0.23 24.09 17.01
N ASP A 69 -0.28 24.12 18.25
CA ASP A 69 -1.00 22.98 18.83
C ASP A 69 -2.30 22.66 18.07
N ARG A 70 -3.03 23.67 17.58
CA ARG A 70 -4.25 23.48 16.77
C ARG A 70 -3.95 22.98 15.35
N VAL A 71 -2.82 23.37 14.75
CA VAL A 71 -2.40 22.85 13.43
C VAL A 71 -1.99 21.38 13.56
N LYS A 72 -1.26 21.02 14.62
CA LYS A 72 -0.88 19.64 14.91
C LYS A 72 -2.09 18.76 15.23
N GLU A 73 -3.03 19.25 16.05
CA GLU A 73 -4.29 18.54 16.35
C GLU A 73 -5.16 18.36 15.11
N GLN A 74 -5.17 19.32 14.18
CA GLN A 74 -5.87 19.19 12.88
C GLN A 74 -5.18 18.23 11.91
N GLU A 75 -3.85 18.19 11.88
CA GLU A 75 -3.06 17.27 11.06
C GLU A 75 -3.19 15.82 11.57
N ASP A 76 -3.16 15.64 12.88
CA ASP A 76 -3.39 14.35 13.55
C ASP A 76 -4.83 13.88 13.28
N ALA A 77 -5.83 14.75 13.40
CA ALA A 77 -7.23 14.42 13.10
C ALA A 77 -7.47 14.04 11.63
N GLN A 78 -6.86 14.76 10.67
CA GLN A 78 -6.95 14.42 9.24
C GLN A 78 -6.23 13.10 8.91
N THR A 79 -5.16 12.78 9.64
CA THR A 79 -4.43 11.53 9.48
C THR A 79 -5.25 10.34 9.98
N GLU A 80 -5.93 10.49 11.13
CA GLU A 80 -6.81 9.46 11.68
C GLU A 80 -8.09 9.26 10.83
N GLU A 81 -8.67 10.34 10.29
CA GLU A 81 -9.83 10.25 9.39
C GLU A 81 -9.49 9.48 8.10
N LYS A 82 -8.33 9.77 7.48
CA LYS A 82 -7.85 9.04 6.29
C LYS A 82 -7.55 7.56 6.58
N LYS A 83 -6.98 7.24 7.75
CA LYS A 83 -6.76 5.84 8.17
C LYS A 83 -8.07 5.10 8.33
N LYS A 84 -9.08 5.76 8.89
CA LYS A 84 -10.42 5.19 9.05
C LYS A 84 -11.10 4.94 7.71
N GLU A 85 -11.05 5.90 6.79
CA GLU A 85 -11.60 5.73 5.43
C GLU A 85 -10.92 4.58 4.67
N ALA A 86 -9.59 4.48 4.74
CA ALA A 86 -8.84 3.39 4.12
C ALA A 86 -9.20 2.02 4.73
N SER A 87 -9.32 1.97 6.05
CA SER A 87 -9.73 0.77 6.80
C SER A 87 -11.12 0.29 6.40
N GLU A 88 -12.10 1.20 6.33
CA GLU A 88 -13.47 0.87 5.90
C GLU A 88 -13.52 0.40 4.45
N ALA A 89 -12.70 0.98 3.57
CA ALA A 89 -12.58 0.52 2.18
C ALA A 89 -11.99 -0.89 2.11
N VAL A 90 -10.96 -1.20 2.90
CA VAL A 90 -10.31 -2.51 2.96
C VAL A 90 -11.28 -3.59 3.42
N LEU A 91 -12.06 -3.34 4.47
CA LEU A 91 -13.03 -4.31 4.98
C LEU A 91 -14.13 -4.65 3.96
N LYS A 92 -14.43 -3.75 3.01
CA LYS A 92 -15.38 -4.01 1.93
C LYS A 92 -14.80 -4.88 0.81
N VAL A 93 -13.51 -4.72 0.48
CA VAL A 93 -12.89 -5.39 -0.67
C VAL A 93 -12.17 -6.68 -0.30
N LEU A 94 -11.62 -6.76 0.92
CA LEU A 94 -10.77 -7.87 1.37
C LEU A 94 -11.48 -9.22 1.32
N PRO A 95 -12.74 -9.39 1.75
CA PRO A 95 -13.43 -10.67 1.64
C PRO A 95 -13.49 -11.20 0.20
N GLY A 96 -13.79 -10.32 -0.77
CA GLY A 96 -13.82 -10.70 -2.19
C GLY A 96 -12.44 -11.07 -2.75
N GLN A 97 -11.39 -10.38 -2.31
CA GLN A 97 -10.02 -10.71 -2.70
C GLN A 97 -9.55 -12.04 -2.09
N VAL A 98 -9.87 -12.30 -0.81
CA VAL A 98 -9.59 -13.58 -0.16
C VAL A 98 -10.35 -14.71 -0.86
N ASN A 99 -11.63 -14.52 -1.19
CA ASN A 99 -12.40 -15.49 -1.97
C ASN A 99 -11.73 -15.79 -3.32
N THR A 100 -11.28 -14.74 -4.02
CA THR A 100 -10.57 -14.90 -5.30
C THR A 100 -9.28 -15.69 -5.13
N LEU A 101 -8.52 -15.44 -4.06
CA LEU A 101 -7.30 -16.18 -3.74
C LEU A 101 -7.63 -17.67 -3.53
N ILE A 102 -8.64 -17.97 -2.73
CA ILE A 102 -9.04 -19.35 -2.44
C ILE A 102 -9.49 -20.08 -3.71
N SER A 103 -10.31 -19.43 -4.55
CA SER A 103 -10.72 -20.00 -5.83
C SER A 103 -9.53 -20.35 -6.72
N TYR A 104 -8.50 -19.50 -6.79
CA TYR A 104 -7.32 -19.82 -7.58
C TYR A 104 -6.50 -20.97 -7.00
N VAL A 105 -6.41 -21.09 -5.67
CA VAL A 105 -5.77 -22.24 -5.03
C VAL A 105 -6.54 -23.53 -5.37
N ASP A 106 -7.87 -23.51 -5.28
CA ASP A 106 -8.73 -24.68 -5.59
C ASP A 106 -8.69 -25.05 -7.07
N ASP A 107 -8.67 -24.06 -7.97
CA ASP A 107 -8.47 -24.27 -9.40
C ASP A 107 -7.12 -24.95 -9.70
N VAL A 108 -6.03 -24.51 -9.05
CA VAL A 108 -4.73 -25.15 -9.20
C VAL A 108 -4.76 -26.58 -8.65
N ALA A 109 -5.43 -26.81 -7.53
CA ALA A 109 -5.63 -28.15 -6.96
C ALA A 109 -6.35 -29.10 -7.94
N ASP A 110 -7.39 -28.61 -8.62
CA ASP A 110 -8.09 -29.36 -9.69
C ASP A 110 -7.13 -29.70 -10.84
N LYS A 111 -6.41 -28.70 -11.34
CA LYS A 111 -5.46 -28.84 -12.46
C LYS A 111 -4.36 -29.85 -12.18
N ILE A 112 -3.74 -29.80 -11.00
CA ILE A 112 -2.68 -30.75 -10.69
C ILE A 112 -3.22 -32.16 -10.38
N SER A 113 -4.47 -32.29 -9.93
CA SER A 113 -5.13 -33.60 -9.75
C SER A 113 -5.41 -34.29 -11.09
N ASN A 114 -5.63 -33.50 -12.15
CA ASN A 114 -5.97 -34.02 -13.47
C ASN A 114 -4.72 -34.32 -14.29
N LYS A 115 -4.44 -35.61 -14.51
CA LYS A 115 -3.30 -36.09 -15.31
C LYS A 115 -3.32 -35.62 -16.78
N ALA A 116 -4.47 -35.21 -17.30
CA ALA A 116 -4.61 -34.71 -18.67
C ALA A 116 -4.36 -33.20 -18.80
N THR A 117 -4.19 -32.48 -17.69
CA THR A 117 -3.88 -31.05 -17.71
C THR A 117 -2.55 -30.80 -18.39
N THR A 118 -2.50 -29.74 -19.19
CA THR A 118 -1.30 -29.28 -19.88
C THR A 118 -0.54 -28.24 -19.04
N ASP A 119 0.76 -28.09 -19.34
CA ASP A 119 1.59 -27.06 -18.71
C ASP A 119 1.02 -25.64 -18.88
N GLU A 120 0.42 -25.34 -20.05
CA GLU A 120 -0.12 -24.00 -20.33
C GLU A 120 -1.39 -23.72 -19.51
N GLU A 121 -2.29 -24.70 -19.39
CA GLU A 121 -3.49 -24.58 -18.54
C GLU A 121 -3.11 -24.38 -17.07
N LEU A 122 -2.12 -25.14 -16.57
CA LEU A 122 -1.64 -24.97 -15.20
C LEU A 122 -1.01 -23.58 -15.01
N LYS A 123 -0.17 -23.14 -15.95
CA LYS A 123 0.50 -21.84 -15.90
C LYS A 123 -0.47 -20.66 -15.89
N GLU A 124 -1.59 -20.76 -16.62
CA GLU A 124 -2.65 -19.75 -16.57
C GLU A 124 -3.23 -19.61 -15.16
N LYS A 125 -3.55 -20.75 -14.51
CA LYS A 125 -4.07 -20.75 -13.14
C LYS A 125 -3.06 -20.23 -12.13
N LEU A 126 -1.80 -20.61 -12.25
CA LEU A 126 -0.72 -20.12 -11.37
C LEU A 126 -0.51 -18.60 -11.49
N ARG A 127 -0.60 -18.03 -12.70
CA ARG A 127 -0.55 -16.56 -12.89
C ARG A 127 -1.72 -15.85 -12.22
N GLY A 128 -2.92 -16.43 -12.30
CA GLY A 128 -4.09 -15.95 -11.58
C GLY A 128 -3.89 -15.95 -10.07
N LEU A 129 -3.34 -17.05 -9.56
CA LEU A 129 -2.98 -17.21 -8.15
C LEU A 129 -1.96 -16.15 -7.69
N GLU A 130 -0.86 -15.96 -8.42
CA GLU A 130 0.16 -14.93 -8.13
C GLU A 130 -0.44 -13.52 -8.04
N LYS A 131 -1.34 -13.17 -8.98
CA LYS A 131 -2.03 -11.88 -8.98
C LYS A 131 -2.95 -11.72 -7.78
N SER A 132 -3.67 -12.78 -7.40
CA SER A 132 -4.57 -12.72 -6.26
C SER A 132 -3.82 -12.57 -4.93
N ILE A 133 -2.71 -13.29 -4.79
CA ILE A 133 -1.76 -13.14 -3.66
C ILE A 133 -1.34 -11.68 -3.51
N TYR A 134 -0.89 -11.05 -4.60
CA TYR A 134 -0.47 -9.65 -4.57
C TYR A 134 -1.58 -8.70 -4.09
N ASN A 135 -2.80 -8.88 -4.58
CA ASN A 135 -3.94 -8.04 -4.20
C ASN A 135 -4.29 -8.17 -2.72
N VAL A 136 -4.30 -9.40 -2.20
CA VAL A 136 -4.57 -9.66 -0.78
C VAL A 136 -3.47 -9.07 0.10
N GLU A 137 -2.18 -9.26 -0.24
CA GLU A 137 -1.06 -8.68 0.52
C GLU A 137 -1.07 -7.16 0.54
N LEU A 138 -1.57 -6.51 -0.51
CA LEU A 138 -1.74 -5.07 -0.54
C LEU A 138 -2.80 -4.61 0.46
N SER A 139 -3.96 -5.26 0.47
CA SER A 139 -5.08 -4.90 1.35
C SER A 139 -4.79 -5.18 2.83
N VAL A 140 -4.08 -6.27 3.14
CA VAL A 140 -3.73 -6.63 4.52
C VAL A 140 -2.92 -5.54 5.23
N LYS A 141 -2.10 -4.77 4.50
CA LYS A 141 -1.30 -3.66 5.08
C LYS A 141 -2.14 -2.54 5.69
N TYR A 142 -3.42 -2.47 5.32
CA TYR A 142 -4.36 -1.46 5.75
C TYR A 142 -5.50 -2.09 6.58
N LEU A 143 -5.32 -3.33 7.03
CA LEU A 143 -6.27 -3.97 7.92
C LEU A 143 -6.17 -3.32 9.31
N PRO A 144 -7.29 -3.00 9.96
CA PRO A 144 -7.27 -2.44 11.31
C PRO A 144 -6.69 -3.43 12.35
N GLU A 145 -6.08 -2.89 13.40
CA GLU A 145 -5.42 -3.67 14.46
C GLU A 145 -6.38 -4.65 15.16
N GLU A 146 -7.67 -4.33 15.26
CA GLU A 146 -8.67 -5.23 15.85
C GLU A 146 -8.86 -6.55 15.07
N PHE A 147 -8.31 -6.63 13.84
CA PHE A 147 -8.30 -7.83 13.01
C PHE A 147 -6.92 -8.50 12.94
N GLU A 148 -6.00 -8.25 13.87
CA GLU A 148 -4.63 -8.83 13.89
C GLU A 148 -4.63 -10.35 13.67
N ASN A 149 -5.53 -11.08 14.34
CA ASN A 149 -5.65 -12.54 14.16
C ASN A 149 -5.99 -12.94 12.72
N VAL A 150 -6.82 -12.14 12.04
CA VAL A 150 -7.17 -12.37 10.63
C VAL A 150 -6.00 -12.02 9.72
N GLU A 151 -5.30 -10.91 10.00
CA GLU A 151 -4.09 -10.52 9.29
C GLU A 151 -3.04 -11.65 9.33
N THR A 152 -2.81 -12.28 10.49
CA THR A 152 -1.91 -13.43 10.61
C THR A 152 -2.32 -14.58 9.69
N ASN A 153 -3.59 -15.00 9.74
CA ASN A 153 -4.07 -16.12 8.92
C ASN A 153 -4.02 -15.79 7.42
N ILE A 154 -4.30 -14.55 7.02
CA ILE A 154 -4.20 -14.14 5.61
C ILE A 154 -2.73 -14.12 5.15
N LYS A 155 -1.79 -13.67 6.00
CA LYS A 155 -0.36 -13.72 5.70
C LYS A 155 0.13 -15.15 5.55
N ASN A 156 -0.33 -16.07 6.40
CA ASN A 156 -0.02 -17.50 6.30
C ASN A 156 -0.58 -18.08 5.00
N LEU A 157 -1.86 -17.84 4.70
CA LEU A 157 -2.51 -18.27 3.47
C LEU A 157 -1.76 -17.76 2.23
N SER A 158 -1.36 -16.49 2.22
CA SER A 158 -0.56 -15.88 1.15
C SER A 158 0.81 -16.56 1.00
N SER A 159 1.54 -16.72 2.11
CA SER A 159 2.87 -17.32 2.12
C SER A 159 2.82 -18.77 1.64
N ASN A 160 1.88 -19.56 2.17
CA ASN A 160 1.66 -20.94 1.76
C ASN A 160 1.24 -21.04 0.29
N SER A 161 0.41 -20.11 -0.20
CA SER A 161 0.04 -20.05 -1.62
C SER A 161 1.25 -19.80 -2.55
N LYS A 162 2.22 -18.99 -2.12
CA LYS A 162 3.47 -18.77 -2.88
C LYS A 162 4.32 -20.04 -2.96
N ILE A 163 4.44 -20.77 -1.85
CA ILE A 163 5.17 -22.05 -1.83
C ILE A 163 4.42 -23.08 -2.69
N PHE A 164 3.10 -23.10 -2.55
CA PHE A 164 2.20 -23.99 -3.28
C PHE A 164 2.32 -23.85 -4.80
N ILE A 165 2.51 -22.63 -5.34
CA ILE A 165 2.80 -22.42 -6.76
C ILE A 165 4.02 -23.26 -7.19
N THR A 166 5.11 -23.15 -6.44
CA THR A 166 6.37 -23.84 -6.77
C THR A 166 6.21 -25.35 -6.67
N GLU A 167 5.59 -25.84 -5.60
CA GLU A 167 5.41 -27.27 -5.39
C GLU A 167 4.40 -27.90 -6.35
N SER A 168 3.38 -27.14 -6.77
CA SER A 168 2.41 -27.55 -7.79
C SER A 168 3.07 -27.78 -9.15
N VAL A 169 3.98 -26.89 -9.57
CA VAL A 169 4.75 -27.07 -10.81
C VAL A 169 5.59 -28.34 -10.73
N LYS A 170 6.34 -28.52 -9.64
CA LYS A 170 7.19 -29.71 -9.49
C LYS A 170 6.36 -30.99 -9.45
N PHE A 171 5.22 -30.98 -8.76
CA PHE A 171 4.32 -32.12 -8.70
C PHE A 171 3.75 -32.47 -10.09
N HIS A 172 3.29 -31.46 -10.83
CA HIS A 172 2.77 -31.64 -12.19
C HIS A 172 3.81 -32.24 -13.15
N GLN A 173 5.07 -31.81 -13.03
CA GLN A 173 6.19 -32.33 -13.81
C GLN A 173 6.64 -33.75 -13.41
N GLY A 174 6.01 -34.36 -12.40
CA GLY A 174 6.33 -35.71 -11.93
C GLY A 174 7.51 -35.79 -10.95
N ASN A 175 7.98 -34.66 -10.40
CA ASN A 175 9.14 -34.60 -9.50
C ASN A 175 8.86 -35.04 -8.04
N GLY A 176 7.76 -35.76 -7.79
CA GLY A 176 7.45 -36.37 -6.48
C GLY A 176 7.34 -35.38 -5.31
N ASN A 177 6.30 -34.53 -5.28
CA ASN A 177 6.06 -33.56 -4.20
C ASN A 177 4.63 -33.62 -3.62
N ALA A 178 3.95 -34.76 -3.79
CA ALA A 178 2.55 -34.93 -3.36
C ALA A 178 2.35 -34.62 -1.86
N GLY A 179 3.30 -35.04 -1.02
CA GLY A 179 3.26 -34.83 0.42
C GLY A 179 3.32 -33.35 0.81
N GLU A 180 4.20 -32.56 0.18
CA GLU A 180 4.31 -31.14 0.47
C GLU A 180 3.09 -30.38 -0.04
N VAL A 181 2.62 -30.69 -1.26
CA VAL A 181 1.38 -30.12 -1.83
C VAL A 181 0.19 -30.39 -0.89
N LYS A 182 0.04 -31.62 -0.41
CA LYS A 182 -1.01 -32.02 0.53
C LYS A 182 -0.92 -31.27 1.87
N LYS A 183 0.30 -31.14 2.41
CA LYS A 183 0.56 -30.40 3.64
C LYS A 183 0.17 -28.92 3.48
N LEU A 184 0.64 -28.26 2.43
CA LEU A 184 0.32 -26.85 2.14
C LEU A 184 -1.19 -26.64 1.98
N MET A 185 -1.89 -27.52 1.24
CA MET A 185 -3.35 -27.42 1.13
C MET A 185 -4.03 -27.58 2.49
N SER A 186 -3.55 -28.47 3.35
CA SER A 186 -4.11 -28.68 4.69
C SER A 186 -3.94 -27.44 5.57
N GLU A 187 -2.74 -26.87 5.61
CA GLU A 187 -2.43 -25.63 6.33
C GLU A 187 -3.27 -24.45 5.80
N MET A 188 -3.37 -24.30 4.47
CA MET A 188 -4.22 -23.27 3.87
C MET A 188 -5.71 -23.46 4.20
N LEU A 189 -6.22 -24.69 4.28
CA LEU A 189 -7.61 -24.94 4.71
C LEU A 189 -7.84 -24.52 6.16
N GLU A 190 -6.87 -24.72 7.05
CA GLU A 190 -6.94 -24.25 8.43
C GLU A 190 -7.01 -22.72 8.50
N ASP A 191 -6.14 -22.04 7.76
CA ASP A 191 -6.16 -20.57 7.65
C ASP A 191 -7.51 -20.07 7.08
N ILE A 192 -8.03 -20.70 6.03
CA ILE A 192 -9.32 -20.34 5.41
C ILE A 192 -10.46 -20.46 6.42
N VAL A 193 -10.50 -21.55 7.20
CA VAL A 193 -11.50 -21.76 8.25
C VAL A 193 -11.37 -20.70 9.34
N ALA A 194 -10.15 -20.33 9.73
CA ALA A 194 -9.91 -19.30 10.73
C ALA A 194 -10.35 -17.91 10.23
N ILE A 195 -10.02 -17.56 8.98
CA ILE A 195 -10.43 -16.30 8.35
C ILE A 195 -11.95 -16.21 8.29
N LYS A 196 -12.64 -17.27 7.84
CA LYS A 196 -14.10 -17.29 7.70
C LYS A 196 -14.86 -17.02 9.00
N LYS A 197 -14.28 -17.36 10.15
CA LYS A 197 -14.90 -17.10 11.46
C LYS A 197 -14.99 -15.61 11.80
N VAL A 198 -14.16 -14.78 11.19
CA VAL A 198 -14.04 -13.34 11.51
C VAL A 198 -14.45 -12.47 10.31
N LEU A 199 -13.96 -12.80 9.11
CA LEU A 199 -14.39 -12.18 7.87
C LEU A 199 -15.45 -13.06 7.21
N PRO A 200 -16.68 -12.56 6.98
CA PRO A 200 -17.70 -13.33 6.29
C PRO A 200 -17.26 -13.53 4.84
N LEU A 201 -16.85 -14.77 4.55
CA LEU A 201 -16.61 -15.24 3.21
C LEU A 201 -17.90 -15.93 2.74
N ASP A 202 -18.58 -15.38 1.73
CA ASP A 202 -19.83 -15.95 1.17
C ASP A 202 -19.55 -17.33 0.57
N ASP A 203 -20.24 -18.36 1.06
CA ASP A 203 -20.08 -19.77 0.69
C ASP A 203 -21.25 -20.32 -0.12
N THR A 204 -22.11 -19.44 -0.64
CA THR A 204 -23.17 -19.89 -1.53
C THR A 204 -22.55 -20.39 -2.84
N ASP A 205 -22.83 -21.66 -3.14
CA ASP A 205 -22.37 -22.50 -4.26
C ASP A 205 -22.81 -21.98 -5.66
N ASN A 206 -23.10 -20.69 -5.73
CA ASN A 206 -23.57 -19.91 -6.86
C ASN A 206 -22.48 -18.97 -7.42
N GLY A 207 -21.21 -19.12 -6.99
CA GLY A 207 -20.08 -18.38 -7.58
C GLY A 207 -19.16 -17.64 -6.60
N PHE A 208 -19.15 -17.97 -5.31
CA PHE A 208 -18.06 -17.57 -4.39
C PHE A 208 -17.31 -18.81 -3.89
N TYR A 209 -16.00 -18.65 -3.72
CA TYR A 209 -14.93 -19.65 -3.59
C TYR A 209 -15.27 -21.10 -3.17
N SER A 210 -14.69 -22.06 -3.90
CA SER A 210 -14.70 -23.50 -3.58
C SER A 210 -13.39 -23.92 -2.91
N VAL A 211 -13.45 -24.98 -2.10
CA VAL A 211 -12.29 -25.71 -1.54
C VAL A 211 -12.37 -27.22 -1.80
N SER A 212 -13.25 -27.63 -2.70
CA SER A 212 -13.58 -29.03 -2.95
C SER A 212 -12.41 -29.78 -3.56
N SER A 213 -11.72 -29.18 -4.53
CA SER A 213 -10.58 -29.79 -5.20
C SER A 213 -9.37 -29.93 -4.27
N MET A 214 -9.16 -28.95 -3.37
CA MET A 214 -8.15 -29.07 -2.32
C MET A 214 -8.42 -30.28 -1.41
N LYS A 215 -9.68 -30.41 -0.93
CA LYS A 215 -10.09 -31.53 -0.06
C LYS A 215 -9.95 -32.87 -0.78
N ASP A 216 -10.38 -32.92 -2.03
CA ASP A 216 -10.28 -34.11 -2.88
C ASP A 216 -8.83 -34.53 -3.09
N PHE A 217 -7.93 -33.58 -3.40
CA PHE A 217 -6.50 -33.86 -3.55
C PHE A 217 -5.92 -34.46 -2.27
N ILE A 218 -6.20 -33.85 -1.11
CA ILE A 218 -5.72 -34.32 0.20
C ILE A 218 -6.18 -35.76 0.49
N GLN A 219 -7.40 -36.12 0.09
CA GLN A 219 -7.96 -37.45 0.36
C GLN A 219 -7.45 -38.53 -0.62
N LYS A 220 -7.20 -38.16 -1.88
CA LYS A 220 -6.89 -39.11 -2.96
C LYS A 220 -5.39 -39.43 -3.08
N GLN A 221 -4.51 -38.54 -2.64
CA GLN A 221 -3.05 -38.71 -2.66
C GLN A 221 -2.50 -39.16 -1.31
#